data_AF-A0A937ASA9-F1
#
_entry.id   AF-A0A937ASA9-F1
#
_cell.length_a   1.000
_cell.length_b   1.000
_cell.length_c   1.000
_cell.angle_alpha   90.00
_cell.angle_beta   90.00
_cell.angle_gamma   90.00
#
_symmetry.space_group_name_H-M   'P 1'
#
loop_
_entity.id
_entity.type
_entity.pdbx_description
1 polymer ?
#
loop_
_entity_poly.entity_id
_entity_poly.type
_entity_poly.pdbx_seq_one_letter_code
_entity_poly.pdbx_strand_id
1 'polypeptide(L)'
;MRFALLLLPLLLAGCEQPSSWKAGGWTDPALMHKINRAYEARDNCLERHVVPSDANNSSAQAIAAAAALSCQSETNALIAVSNPYGDPRVTAAIMRDSDFRALRYVLKARGQ
;
A
#
# COMPACT_ATOMS: atom_id res chain seq x y z
N MET A 1 -64.58 -33.53 15.61
CA MET A 1 -63.40 -32.67 15.87
C MET A 1 -62.24 -33.26 15.06
N ARG A 2 -62.13 -32.97 13.76
CA ARG A 2 -61.32 -31.90 13.14
C ARG A 2 -59.88 -31.86 13.66
N PHE A 3 -58.97 -32.60 13.02
CA PHE A 3 -57.58 -32.16 12.86
C PHE A 3 -57.17 -32.40 11.41
N ALA A 4 -56.89 -31.29 10.75
CA ALA A 4 -56.63 -31.19 9.32
C ALA A 4 -55.26 -31.77 8.98
N LEU A 5 -55.25 -32.71 8.04
CA LEU A 5 -54.17 -32.86 7.06
C LEU A 5 -53.99 -31.50 6.37
N LEU A 6 -52.77 -30.96 6.35
CA LEU A 6 -52.25 -30.04 5.32
C LEU A 6 -50.77 -29.74 5.63
N LEU A 7 -49.88 -30.65 5.23
CA LEU A 7 -48.43 -30.42 5.15
C LEU A 7 -48.10 -30.10 3.69
N LEU A 8 -48.16 -28.82 3.34
CA LEU A 8 -47.63 -28.28 2.09
C LEU A 8 -46.73 -27.09 2.45
N PRO A 9 -45.41 -27.25 2.56
CA PRO A 9 -44.52 -26.12 2.39
C PRO A 9 -44.33 -25.91 0.89
N LEU A 10 -45.05 -24.91 0.36
CA LEU A 10 -44.76 -24.32 -0.94
C LEU A 10 -43.32 -23.79 -0.97
N LEU A 11 -42.55 -24.31 -1.92
CA LEU A 11 -41.57 -23.62 -2.74
C LEU A 11 -41.48 -22.10 -2.53
N LEU A 12 -40.37 -21.65 -1.93
CA LEU A 12 -39.70 -20.37 -2.18
C LEU A 12 -38.22 -20.52 -1.81
N ALA A 13 -37.54 -21.47 -2.46
CA ALA A 13 -36.10 -21.34 -2.64
C ALA A 13 -35.90 -20.23 -3.68
N GLY A 14 -35.88 -18.98 -3.22
CA GLY A 14 -35.38 -17.89 -4.02
C GLY A 14 -33.99 -18.28 -4.50
N CYS A 15 -33.77 -18.27 -5.81
CA CYS A 15 -32.43 -18.08 -6.34
C CYS A 15 -32.02 -16.65 -6.00
N GLU A 16 -31.71 -16.40 -4.73
CA GLU A 16 -30.81 -15.32 -4.37
C GLU A 16 -29.48 -15.76 -4.96
N GLN A 17 -29.21 -15.39 -6.22
CA GLN A 17 -27.84 -15.40 -6.68
C GLN A 17 -27.10 -14.45 -5.74
N PRO A 18 -26.19 -14.92 -4.87
CA PRO A 18 -25.22 -14.01 -4.35
C PRO A 18 -24.49 -13.51 -5.58
N SER A 19 -24.72 -12.25 -5.94
CA SER A 19 -23.81 -11.52 -6.81
C SER A 19 -22.50 -11.32 -6.04
N SER A 20 -21.81 -12.43 -5.74
CA SER A 20 -20.49 -12.47 -5.08
C SER A 20 -19.38 -12.08 -6.05
N TRP A 21 -19.68 -11.97 -7.34
CA TRP A 21 -18.81 -11.46 -8.39
C TRP A 21 -18.69 -9.92 -8.43
N LYS A 22 -18.59 -9.25 -7.27
CA LYS A 22 -18.12 -7.85 -7.26
C LYS A 22 -17.45 -7.38 -5.96
N ALA A 23 -17.11 -8.29 -5.06
CA ALA A 23 -16.57 -7.92 -3.73
C ALA A 23 -15.41 -8.80 -3.25
N GLY A 24 -14.63 -9.40 -4.17
CA GLY A 24 -13.43 -10.16 -3.83
C GLY A 24 -12.32 -9.83 -4.81
N GLY A 25 -11.63 -8.71 -4.56
CA GLY A 25 -10.53 -8.24 -5.39
C GLY A 25 -9.44 -9.31 -5.51
N TRP A 26 -9.36 -9.95 -6.67
CA TRP A 26 -8.22 -10.76 -7.04
C TRP A 26 -7.11 -9.78 -7.43
N THR A 27 -6.26 -9.40 -6.47
CA THR A 27 -5.04 -8.66 -6.78
C THR A 27 -4.15 -9.59 -7.61
N ASP A 28 -3.89 -9.20 -8.86
CA ASP A 28 -2.96 -9.91 -9.74
C ASP A 28 -1.63 -10.16 -9.01
N PRO A 29 -1.26 -11.42 -8.72
CA PRO A 29 -0.04 -11.73 -7.98
C PRO A 29 1.23 -11.19 -8.64
N ALA A 30 1.28 -11.13 -9.98
CA ALA A 30 2.41 -10.60 -10.71
C ALA A 30 2.52 -9.08 -10.55
N LEU A 31 1.38 -8.37 -10.56
CA LEU A 31 1.32 -6.94 -10.26
C LEU A 31 1.77 -6.67 -8.83
N MET A 32 1.26 -7.42 -7.84
CA MET A 32 1.65 -7.26 -6.44
C MET A 32 3.15 -7.49 -6.25
N HIS A 33 3.71 -8.50 -6.92
CA HIS A 33 5.16 -8.73 -6.88
C HIS A 33 5.96 -7.55 -7.45
N LYS A 34 5.52 -6.95 -8.57
CA LYS A 34 6.17 -5.75 -9.12
C LYS A 34 6.08 -4.55 -8.17
N ILE A 35 4.92 -4.32 -7.56
CA ILE A 35 4.72 -3.24 -6.57
C ILE A 35 5.64 -3.45 -5.37
N ASN A 36 5.71 -4.67 -4.82
CA ASN A 36 6.57 -4.98 -3.68
C ASN A 36 8.05 -4.72 -4.00
N ARG A 37 8.52 -5.12 -5.18
CA ARG A 37 9.90 -4.81 -5.61
C ARG A 37 10.16 -3.31 -5.77
N ALA A 38 9.17 -2.55 -6.23
CA ALA A 38 9.30 -1.09 -6.33
C ALA A 38 9.38 -0.43 -4.95
N TYR A 39 8.59 -0.92 -3.98
CA TYR A 39 8.69 -0.50 -2.58
C TYR A 39 10.08 -0.81 -2.00
N GLU A 40 10.57 -2.04 -2.19
CA GLU A 40 11.89 -2.47 -1.74
C GLU A 40 13.01 -1.62 -2.36
N ALA A 41 12.94 -1.34 -3.66
CA ALA A 41 13.93 -0.50 -4.34
C ALA A 41 14.00 0.91 -3.75
N ARG A 42 12.85 1.54 -3.50
CA ARG A 42 12.78 2.84 -2.85
C ARG A 42 13.35 2.78 -1.44
N ASP A 43 12.92 1.82 -0.63
CA ASP A 43 13.33 1.67 0.76
C ASP A 43 14.85 1.43 0.88
N ASN A 44 15.42 0.61 -0.01
CA ASN A 44 16.87 0.39 -0.12
C ASN A 44 17.62 1.66 -0.54
N CYS A 45 17.02 2.51 -1.39
CA CYS A 45 17.61 3.82 -1.70
C CYS A 45 17.60 4.71 -0.46
N LEU A 46 16.45 4.85 0.21
CA LEU A 46 16.30 5.70 1.39
C LEU A 46 17.28 5.31 2.51
N GLU A 47 17.41 4.02 2.81
CA GLU A 47 18.34 3.54 3.84
C GLU A 47 19.80 3.83 3.49
N ARG A 48 20.20 3.70 2.21
CA ARG A 48 21.57 4.00 1.75
C ARG A 48 21.92 5.49 1.82
N HIS A 49 20.95 6.38 1.60
CA HIS A 49 21.16 7.82 1.61
C HIS A 49 21.09 8.44 3.02
N VAL A 50 20.75 7.65 4.04
CA VAL A 50 20.86 8.05 5.45
C VAL A 50 22.23 7.62 5.98
N VAL A 51 23.16 8.57 6.10
CA VAL A 51 24.52 8.31 6.62
C VAL A 51 24.54 8.46 8.15
N PRO A 52 25.02 7.47 8.94
CA PRO A 52 25.01 7.53 10.40
C PRO A 52 25.81 8.69 11.03
N SER A 53 26.91 9.11 10.40
CA SER A 53 27.70 10.27 10.88
C SER A 53 26.91 11.57 10.72
N ASP A 54 26.20 11.73 9.62
CA ASP A 54 25.42 12.93 9.33
C ASP A 54 24.10 12.92 10.12
N ALA A 55 23.58 11.73 10.41
CA ALA A 55 22.39 11.51 11.22
C ALA A 55 22.43 12.27 12.55
N ASN A 56 23.57 12.41 13.21
CA ASN A 56 23.64 13.11 14.51
C ASN A 56 23.98 14.60 14.42
N ASN A 57 24.46 15.08 13.26
CA ASN A 57 25.00 16.42 13.11
C ASN A 57 24.03 17.42 12.47
N SER A 58 22.92 16.95 11.89
CA SER A 58 21.89 17.76 11.23
C SER A 58 20.48 17.46 11.75
N SER A 59 19.48 18.26 11.37
CA SER A 59 18.09 17.96 11.73
C SER A 59 17.61 16.69 11.04
N ALA A 60 16.81 15.86 11.73
CA ALA A 60 16.34 14.60 11.18
C ALA A 60 15.52 14.82 9.89
N GLN A 61 14.73 15.90 9.90
CA GLN A 61 13.89 16.33 8.80
C GLN A 61 14.70 16.77 7.59
N ALA A 62 15.81 17.48 7.76
CA ALA A 62 16.65 17.89 6.64
C ALA A 62 17.33 16.69 5.97
N ILE A 63 17.85 15.75 6.75
CA ILE A 63 18.47 14.52 6.23
C ILE A 63 17.41 13.67 5.51
N ALA A 64 16.23 13.52 6.11
CA ALA A 64 15.12 12.80 5.50
C ALA A 64 14.69 13.43 4.17
N ALA A 65 14.55 14.75 4.12
CA ALA A 65 14.20 15.46 2.88
C ALA A 65 15.27 15.29 1.79
N ALA A 66 16.55 15.35 2.17
CA ALA A 66 17.66 15.12 1.23
C ALA A 66 17.68 13.67 0.70
N ALA A 67 17.41 12.68 1.56
CA ALA A 67 17.32 11.28 1.16
C ALA A 67 16.10 11.04 0.24
N ALA A 68 14.93 11.59 0.58
CA ALA A 68 13.73 11.51 -0.25
C ALA A 68 13.96 12.13 -1.64
N LEU A 69 14.61 13.31 -1.69
CA LEU A 69 14.98 13.96 -2.95
C LEU A 69 15.97 13.11 -3.78
N SER A 70 16.96 12.51 -3.12
CA SER A 70 17.95 11.63 -3.79
C SER A 70 17.29 10.38 -4.37
N CYS A 71 16.22 9.89 -3.75
CA CYS A 71 15.47 8.68 -4.14
C CYS A 71 14.18 8.98 -4.91
N GLN A 72 14.09 10.16 -5.54
CA GLN A 72 12.89 10.57 -6.28
C GLN A 72 12.65 9.65 -7.49
N SER A 73 13.71 9.13 -8.12
CA SER A 73 13.59 8.17 -9.24
C SER A 73 12.85 6.89 -8.85
N GLU A 74 13.21 6.30 -7.71
CA GLU A 74 12.62 5.08 -7.18
C GLU A 74 11.18 5.32 -6.74
N THR A 75 10.93 6.47 -6.13
CA THR A 75 9.56 6.90 -5.77
C THR A 75 8.69 7.07 -7.02
N ASN A 76 9.22 7.68 -8.08
CA ASN A 76 8.51 7.82 -9.36
C ASN A 76 8.25 6.46 -10.02
N ALA A 77 9.20 5.52 -9.96
CA ALA A 77 9.01 4.16 -10.46
C ALA A 77 7.92 3.41 -9.68
N LEU A 78 7.88 3.56 -8.36
CA LEU A 78 6.83 3.02 -7.51
C LEU A 78 5.46 3.61 -7.85
N ILE A 79 5.37 4.91 -8.09
CA ILE A 79 4.14 5.59 -8.54
C ILE A 79 3.69 5.01 -9.90
N ALA A 80 4.61 4.87 -10.86
CA ALA A 80 4.27 4.37 -12.19
C ALA A 80 3.66 2.95 -12.16
N VAL A 81 4.16 2.07 -11.29
CA VAL A 81 3.63 0.71 -11.15
C VAL A 81 2.35 0.66 -10.30
N SER A 82 2.26 1.48 -9.26
CA SER A 82 1.15 1.45 -8.30
C SER A 82 -0.06 2.29 -8.72
N ASN A 83 0.16 3.27 -9.61
CA ASN A 83 -0.85 4.22 -10.06
C ASN A 83 -0.95 4.30 -11.59
N PRO A 84 -1.26 3.19 -12.27
CA PRO A 84 -1.29 3.16 -13.75
C PRO A 84 -2.37 4.08 -14.36
N TYR A 85 -3.41 4.42 -13.58
CA TYR A 85 -4.50 5.29 -14.02
C TYR A 85 -4.31 6.76 -13.60
N GLY A 86 -3.21 7.09 -12.90
CA GLY A 86 -2.87 8.47 -12.57
C GLY A 86 -3.79 9.16 -11.55
N ASP A 87 -4.35 8.43 -10.58
CA ASP A 87 -5.09 9.05 -9.48
C ASP A 87 -4.13 9.91 -8.63
N PRO A 88 -4.32 11.25 -8.58
CA PRO A 88 -3.40 12.14 -7.84
C PRO A 88 -3.33 11.81 -6.34
N ARG A 89 -4.36 11.18 -5.76
CA ARG A 89 -4.36 10.78 -4.35
C ARG A 89 -3.37 9.66 -4.07
N VAL A 90 -3.24 8.70 -5.00
CA VAL A 90 -2.29 7.58 -4.89
C VAL A 90 -0.86 8.11 -5.00
N THR A 91 -0.59 8.97 -5.98
CA THR A 91 0.70 9.67 -6.09
C THR A 91 1.04 10.42 -4.81
N ALA A 92 0.11 11.24 -4.29
CA ALA A 92 0.34 12.00 -3.06
C ALA A 92 0.54 11.10 -1.82
N ALA A 93 -0.15 9.95 -1.76
CA ALA A 93 0.05 8.97 -0.69
C ALA A 93 1.45 8.34 -0.74
N ILE A 94 1.92 7.95 -1.93
CA ILE A 94 3.25 7.36 -2.10
C ILE A 94 4.35 8.38 -1.79
N MET A 95 4.20 9.63 -2.22
CA MET A 95 5.14 10.70 -1.89
C MET A 95 5.24 10.91 -0.37
N ARG A 96 4.09 11.03 0.32
CA ARG A 96 4.06 11.15 1.79
C ARG A 96 4.62 9.92 2.52
N ASP A 97 4.35 8.72 2.04
CA ASP A 97 4.96 7.50 2.60
C ASP A 97 6.49 7.51 2.44
N SER A 98 6.99 8.01 1.31
CA SER A 98 8.43 8.12 1.04
C SER A 98 9.09 9.11 2.00
N ASP A 99 8.49 10.28 2.23
CA ASP A 99 8.95 11.26 3.21
C ASP A 99 8.95 10.69 4.64
N PHE A 100 7.86 10.01 5.02
CA PHE A 100 7.73 9.40 6.34
C PHE A 100 8.76 8.29 6.57
N ARG A 101 9.02 7.45 5.56
CA ARG A 101 10.04 6.40 5.66
C ARG A 101 11.45 6.96 5.69
N ALA A 102 11.74 7.99 4.90
CA ALA A 102 13.03 8.67 4.97
C ALA A 102 13.32 9.14 6.40
N LEU A 103 12.34 9.78 7.06
CA LEU A 103 12.45 10.18 8.45
C LEU A 103 12.66 8.98 9.38
N ARG A 104 11.89 7.90 9.19
CA ARG A 104 12.05 6.67 9.97
C ARG A 104 13.46 6.09 9.86
N TYR A 105 14.06 6.05 8.66
CA TYR A 105 15.43 5.56 8.50
C TYR A 105 16.45 6.45 9.22
N VAL A 106 16.26 7.77 9.21
CA VAL A 106 17.10 8.69 9.99
C VAL A 106 16.99 8.43 11.49
N LEU A 107 15.77 8.25 12.01
CA LEU A 107 15.54 7.94 13.43
C LEU A 107 16.16 6.57 13.81
N LYS A 108 15.98 5.55 12.96
CA LYS A 108 16.61 4.24 13.12
C LYS A 108 18.14 4.35 13.15
N ALA A 109 18.75 5.15 12.28
CA ALA A 109 20.20 5.38 12.26
C ALA A 109 20.70 6.10 13.53
N ARG A 110 19.82 6.82 14.24
CA ARG A 110 20.09 7.45 15.55
C ARG A 110 19.79 6.53 16.74
N GLY A 111 19.26 5.33 16.51
CA GLY A 111 18.84 4.40 17.56
C GLY A 111 17.52 4.78 18.25
N GLN A 112 16.62 5.48 17.55
CA GLN A 112 15.29 5.90 18.03
C GLN A 112 14.16 5.05 17.43
#